data_AF-A0A932GSN6-F1
#
_entry.id   AF-A0A932GSN6-F1
#
_cell.length_a   1.000
_cell.length_b   1.000
_cell.length_c   1.000
_cell.angle_alpha   90.00
_cell.angle_beta   90.00
_cell.angle_gamma   90.00
#
_symmetry.space_group_name_H-M   'P 1'
#
loop_
_entity.id
_entity.type
_entity.pdbx_description
1 polymer ?
#
loop_
_entity_poly.entity_id
_entity_poly.type
_entity_poly.pdbx_seq_one_letter_code
_entity_poly.pdbx_strand_id
1 'polypeptide(L)' 'MKKMRHDGPDMNLVAMGVADFVKYYNENIPEAFPRVSLALLEKFRTAHPSLFKNENEWSIDKHRKKLMDWLSSCPR' A
#
# COMPACT_ATOMS: atom_id res chain seq x y z
N MET A 1 -21.70 16.48 23.76
CA MET A 1 -21.40 15.78 22.49
C MET A 1 -20.18 16.42 21.83
N LYS A 2 -19.01 15.77 21.83
CA LYS A 2 -17.82 16.32 21.15
C LYS A 2 -17.97 16.07 19.65
N LYS A 3 -18.15 17.15 18.89
CA LYS A 3 -18.07 17.15 17.42
C LYS A 3 -16.72 16.55 17.03
N MET A 4 -16.74 15.31 16.56
CA MET A 4 -15.65 14.70 15.82
C MET A 4 -15.48 15.55 14.57
N ARG A 5 -14.48 16.43 14.60
CA ARG A 5 -13.98 17.09 13.40
C ARG A 5 -13.51 15.96 12.49
N HIS A 6 -14.20 15.76 11.37
CA HIS A 6 -13.64 15.06 10.21
C HIS A 6 -12.57 15.97 9.60
N ASP A 7 -11.48 16.21 10.33
CA ASP A 7 -10.17 16.25 9.70
C ASP A 7 -9.83 14.79 9.47
N GLY A 8 -10.48 14.19 8.47
CA GLY A 8 -10.08 12.86 8.02
C GLY A 8 -8.64 13.03 7.54
N PRO A 9 -7.64 12.42 8.19
CA PRO A 9 -6.31 12.43 7.60
C PRO A 9 -6.49 11.83 6.22
N ASP A 10 -6.09 12.58 5.20
CA ASP A 10 -6.07 12.15 3.82
C ASP A 10 -5.61 10.69 3.82
N MET A 11 -6.53 9.74 3.59
CA MET A 11 -6.25 8.30 3.78
C MET A 11 -5.09 7.84 2.87
N ASN A 12 -4.79 8.66 1.88
CA ASN A 12 -3.65 8.59 0.98
C ASN A 12 -2.29 8.77 1.71
N LEU A 13 -2.25 9.59 2.77
CA LEU A 13 -1.09 9.91 3.61
C LEU A 13 -1.07 9.19 4.97
N VAL A 14 -2.14 8.48 5.33
CA VAL A 14 -2.17 7.69 6.57
C VAL A 14 -1.23 6.51 6.41
N ALA A 15 -0.16 6.52 7.21
CA ALA A 15 0.65 5.34 7.47
C ALA A 15 -0.23 4.19 7.93
N MET A 16 -0.50 3.24 7.04
CA MET A 16 -1.30 2.06 7.34
C MET A 16 -0.43 0.83 7.49
N GLY A 17 -0.89 -0.15 8.26
CA GLY A 17 -0.21 -1.43 8.39
C GLY A 17 -0.17 -2.18 7.05
N VAL A 18 0.82 -3.04 6.88
CA VAL A 18 0.96 -3.90 5.70
C VAL A 18 -0.30 -4.77 5.46
N ALA A 19 -0.97 -5.20 6.53
CA ALA A 19 -2.21 -5.97 6.47
C ALA A 19 -3.40 -5.14 5.94
N ASP A 20 -3.58 -3.93 6.46
CA ASP A 20 -4.60 -3.00 5.97
C ASP A 20 -4.32 -2.60 4.53
N PHE A 21 -3.05 -2.39 4.15
CA PHE A 21 -2.68 -2.07 2.77
C PHE A 21 -3.07 -3.20 1.83
N VAL A 22 -2.76 -4.45 2.20
CA VAL A 22 -3.13 -5.64 1.42
C VAL A 22 -4.64 -5.69 1.24
N LYS A 23 -5.40 -5.48 2.32
CA LYS A 23 -6.85 -5.53 2.25
C LYS A 23 -7.39 -4.41 1.35
N TYR A 24 -6.98 -3.18 1.57
CA TYR A 24 -7.38 -2.03 0.75
C TYR A 24 -6.99 -2.22 -0.72
N TYR A 25 -5.76 -2.66 -1.00
CA TYR A 25 -5.29 -2.90 -2.36
C TYR A 25 -6.17 -3.95 -3.03
N ASN A 26 -6.38 -5.11 -2.41
CA ASN A 26 -7.21 -6.17 -2.98
C ASN A 26 -8.68 -5.78 -3.17
N GLU A 27 -9.22 -4.88 -2.34
CA GLU A 27 -10.58 -4.35 -2.51
C GLU A 27 -10.68 -3.22 -3.55
N ASN A 28 -9.59 -2.49 -3.81
CA ASN A 28 -9.56 -1.32 -4.71
C ASN A 28 -8.83 -1.55 -6.04
N ILE A 29 -8.36 -2.78 -6.31
CA ILE A 29 -7.82 -3.17 -7.61
C ILE A 29 -8.87 -3.87 -8.47
N PRO A 30 -8.86 -3.62 -9.79
CA PRO A 30 -9.70 -4.39 -10.70
C PRO A 30 -9.22 -5.83 -10.78
N GLU A 31 -10.15 -6.74 -11.01
CA GLU A 31 -9.97 -8.19 -11.16
C GLU A 31 -8.93 -8.61 -12.22
N ALA A 32 -8.57 -7.71 -13.14
CA ALA A 32 -7.48 -7.91 -14.09
C ALA A 32 -6.08 -7.88 -13.44
N PHE A 33 -5.93 -7.33 -12.23
CA PHE A 33 -4.65 -7.28 -11.54
C PHE A 33 -4.51 -8.43 -10.53
N PRO A 34 -3.30 -9.00 -10.39
CA PRO A 34 -3.06 -10.04 -9.41
C PRO A 34 -3.21 -9.47 -8.00
N ARG A 35 -3.93 -10.23 -7.17
CA ARG A 35 -4.04 -9.95 -5.75
C ARG A 35 -2.67 -10.02 -5.09
N VAL A 36 -2.40 -9.06 -4.23
CA VAL A 36 -1.14 -8.98 -3.50
C VAL A 36 -1.33 -9.60 -2.13
N SER A 37 -0.35 -10.39 -1.69
CA SER A 37 -0.31 -10.98 -0.36
C SER A 37 0.78 -10.33 0.48
N LEU A 38 0.71 -10.48 1.80
CA LEU A 38 1.73 -10.00 2.74
C LEU A 38 3.15 -10.37 2.28
N ALA A 39 3.37 -11.63 1.88
CA ALA A 39 4.67 -12.11 1.40
C ALA A 39 5.19 -11.34 0.15
N LEU A 40 4.30 -10.86 -0.71
CA LEU A 40 4.68 -10.09 -1.90
C LEU A 40 5.03 -8.65 -1.53
N LEU A 41 4.31 -8.07 -0.57
CA LEU A 41 4.64 -6.77 -0.02
C LEU A 41 5.95 -6.79 0.76
N GLU A 42 6.25 -7.86 1.49
CA GLU A 42 7.55 -8.05 2.13
C GLU A 42 8.67 -8.07 1.09
N LYS A 43 8.50 -8.83 0.00
CA LYS A 43 9.45 -8.81 -1.13
C LYS A 43 9.60 -7.42 -1.74
N PHE A 44 8.49 -6.70 -1.93
CA PHE A 44 8.50 -5.32 -2.43
C PHE A 44 9.24 -4.38 -1.48
N ARG A 45 9.02 -4.52 -0.17
CA ARG A 45 9.71 -3.75 0.88
C ARG A 45 11.21 -4.01 0.87
N THR A 46 11.61 -5.27 0.78
CA THR A 46 13.03 -5.66 0.66
C THR A 46 13.65 -5.20 -0.66
N ALA A 47 12.90 -5.20 -1.76
CA ALA A 47 13.36 -4.73 -3.06
C ALA A 47 13.46 -3.19 -3.16
N HIS A 48 12.61 -2.47 -2.42
CA HIS A 48 12.52 -1.02 -2.44
C HIS A 48 12.59 -0.38 -1.05
N PRO A 49 13.63 -0.66 -0.24
CA PRO A 49 13.76 -0.08 1.10
C PRO A 49 13.81 1.45 1.07
N SER A 50 14.26 2.04 -0.04
CA SER A 50 14.30 3.48 -0.27
C SER A 50 12.92 4.16 -0.35
N LEU A 51 11.83 3.40 -0.57
CA LEU A 51 10.47 3.93 -0.54
C LEU A 51 9.96 4.10 0.90
N PHE A 52 10.46 3.26 1.81
CA PHE A 52 10.12 3.20 3.22
C PHE A 52 11.07 4.08 4.02
N LYS A 53 10.86 5.40 3.97
CA LYS A 53 11.65 6.36 4.78
C LYS A 53 11.49 6.14 6.28
N ASN A 54 10.28 5.75 6.70
CA ASN A 54 9.99 5.24 8.03
C ASN A 54 9.58 3.79 7.82
N GLU A 55 10.31 2.85 8.42
CA GLU A 55 10.25 1.41 8.12
C GLU A 55 8.84 0.79 8.15
N ASN A 56 7.85 1.45 8.73
CA ASN A 56 6.49 0.92 8.89
C ASN A 56 5.39 1.76 8.22
N GLU A 57 5.71 2.78 7.43
CA GLU A 57 4.68 3.60 6.80
C GLU A 57 4.38 3.15 5.37
N TRP A 58 3.24 2.48 5.19
CA TRP A 58 2.66 2.26 3.86
C TRP A 58 1.73 3.41 3.50
N SER A 59 1.94 3.99 2.33
CA SER A 59 1.08 5.03 1.73
C SER A 59 0.45 4.50 0.47
N ILE A 60 -0.87 4.56 0.35
CA ILE A 60 -1.61 4.00 -0.79
C ILE A 60 -1.11 4.58 -2.11
N ASP A 61 -1.06 5.89 -2.32
CA ASP A 61 -0.72 6.46 -3.64
C ASP A 61 0.70 6.08 -4.08
N LYS A 62 1.67 6.34 -3.19
CA LYS A 62 3.09 6.10 -3.48
C LYS A 62 3.40 4.62 -3.66
N HIS A 63 2.88 3.75 -2.78
CA HIS A 63 3.20 2.32 -2.82
C HIS A 63 2.32 1.58 -3.83
N ARG A 64 1.04 1.93 -4.03
CA ARG A 64 0.17 1.26 -5.02
C ARG A 64 0.73 1.40 -6.42
N LYS A 65 1.04 2.62 -6.86
CA LYS A 65 1.57 2.85 -8.21
C LYS A 65 2.89 2.13 -8.40
N LYS A 66 3.77 2.20 -7.40
CA LYS A 66 5.09 1.57 -7.45
C LYS A 66 5.04 0.05 -7.36
N LEU A 67 4.09 -0.50 -6.60
CA LEU A 67 3.81 -1.93 -6.52
C LEU A 67 3.24 -2.43 -7.84
N MET A 68 2.30 -1.71 -8.46
CA MET A 68 1.76 -2.06 -9.79
C MET A 68 2.85 -2.04 -10.87
N ASP A 69 3.69 -1.00 -10.89
CA ASP A 69 4.88 -0.89 -11.75
C ASP A 69 5.83 -2.08 -11.54
N TRP A 70 6.15 -2.39 -10.29
CA TRP A 70 7.02 -3.51 -9.94
C TRP A 70 6.43 -4.88 -10.33
N LEU A 71 5.13 -5.09 -10.12
CA LEU A 71 4.44 -6.32 -10.52
C LEU A 71 4.37 -6.49 -12.04
N SER A 72 4.28 -5.38 -12.77
CA SER A 72 4.29 -5.38 -14.24
C SER A 72 5.71 -5.61 -14.78
N SER A 73 6.73 -5.19 -14.05
CA SER A 73 8.14 -5.33 -14.42
C SER A 73 8.79 -6.64 -13.94
N CYS A 74 8.18 -7.36 -13.01
CA CYS A 74 8.69 -8.64 -12.50
C CYS A 74 8.06 -9.79 -13.30
N PRO A 75 8.76 -10.41 -14.27
CA PRO A 75 8.27 -11.60 -14.94
C PRO A 75 8.10 -12.73 -13.91
N ARG A 76 6.90 -13.34 -13.90
CA ARG A 76 6.53 -14.42 -12.96
C ARG A 76 7.44 -15.64 -13.05
#